data_AF-A0A0G1EYP3-F1
#
_entry.id   AF-A0A0G1EYP3-F1
#
_cell.length_a   1.000
_cell.length_b   1.000
_cell.length_c   1.000
_cell.angle_alpha   90.00
_cell.angle_beta   90.00
_cell.angle_gamma   90.00
#
_symmetry.space_group_name_H-M   'P 1'
#
loop_
_entity.id
_entity.type
_entity.pdbx_description
1 polymer ?
#
loop_
_entity_poly.entity_id
_entity_poly.type
_entity_poly.pdbx_seq_one_letter_code
_entity_poly.pdbx_strand_id
1 'polypeptide(L)'
;MILTKLKNSFVLSVGGSVFAPNDQDNRIDIQYLHDFEAFIRKQIAKKRRFFIVAGGGYTARQYRDAAKQAAGRNLTDEDLDWLGIHATRLNAHLFRTIFRDVAYPWILKHFDMVDKNAVNYPVVVCGGWKPGWSTI
;
A
#
# COMPACT_ATOMS: atom_id res chain seq x y z
N MET A 1 -6.84 -32.35 -3.88
CA MET A 1 -6.25 -31.06 -3.44
C MET A 1 -7.39 -30.07 -3.23
N ILE A 2 -7.78 -29.81 -1.98
CA ILE A 2 -8.94 -28.96 -1.66
C ILE A 2 -8.52 -27.50 -1.82
N LEU A 3 -8.89 -26.88 -2.95
CA LEU A 3 -8.90 -25.42 -3.09
C LEU A 3 -10.02 -24.87 -2.22
N THR A 4 -9.74 -24.65 -0.94
CA THR A 4 -10.68 -23.96 -0.05
C THR A 4 -10.72 -22.50 -0.48
N LYS A 5 -11.73 -22.15 -1.28
CA LYS A 5 -12.10 -20.76 -1.61
C LYS A 5 -12.18 -19.96 -0.31
N LEU A 6 -11.26 -19.03 -0.06
CA LEU A 6 -11.33 -18.13 1.09
C LEU A 6 -12.62 -17.29 0.95
N LYS A 7 -13.69 -17.72 1.63
CA LYS A 7 -15.07 -17.21 1.42
C LYS A 7 -15.25 -15.72 1.78
N ASN A 8 -14.34 -15.13 2.56
CA ASN A 8 -14.44 -13.76 3.07
C ASN A 8 -13.17 -12.95 2.74
N SER A 9 -13.17 -12.28 1.59
CA SER A 9 -12.11 -11.35 1.17
C SER A 9 -12.52 -9.91 1.48
N PHE A 10 -11.61 -9.14 2.07
CA PHE A 10 -11.79 -7.73 2.42
C PHE A 10 -10.78 -6.87 1.69
N VAL A 11 -11.18 -5.68 1.26
CA VAL A 11 -10.27 -4.65 0.75
C VAL A 11 -10.13 -3.59 1.83
N LEU A 12 -8.90 -3.32 2.26
CA LEU A 12 -8.56 -2.31 3.25
C LEU A 12 -7.76 -1.21 2.55
N SER A 13 -8.34 -0.01 2.46
CA SER A 13 -7.62 1.18 2.05
C SER A 13 -6.96 1.80 3.28
N VAL A 14 -5.64 1.76 3.34
CA VAL A 14 -4.85 2.25 4.47
C VAL A 14 -4.21 3.57 4.08
N GLY A 15 -4.76 4.67 4.60
CA GLY A 15 -4.24 6.01 4.35
C GLY A 15 -2.79 6.15 4.79
N GLY A 16 -1.93 6.64 3.89
CA GLY A 16 -0.49 6.76 4.19
C GLY A 16 -0.17 7.67 5.37
N SER A 17 -1.00 8.68 5.64
CA SER A 17 -0.85 9.58 6.78
C SER A 17 -1.14 8.93 8.14
N VAL A 18 -1.75 7.74 8.16
CA VAL A 18 -2.08 7.04 9.41
C VAL A 18 -0.84 6.38 10.00
N PHE A 19 0.05 5.80 9.18
CA PHE A 19 1.27 5.13 9.63
C PHE A 19 2.56 5.88 9.27
N ALA A 20 2.48 6.89 8.40
CA ALA A 20 3.56 7.82 8.11
C ALA A 20 3.02 9.27 8.25
N PRO A 21 2.73 9.70 9.50
CA PRO A 21 2.23 11.03 9.78
C PRO A 21 3.25 12.12 9.41
N ASN A 22 2.72 13.33 9.17
CA ASN A 22 3.51 14.54 9.00
C ASN A 22 3.61 15.23 10.36
N ASP A 23 4.31 14.60 11.30
CA ASP A 23 4.60 15.17 12.62
C ASP A 23 6.04 15.72 12.68
N GLN A 24 6.42 16.30 13.81
CA GLN A 24 7.68 17.03 13.98
C GLN A 24 8.92 16.20 13.64
N ASP A 25 8.82 14.87 13.73
CA ASP A 25 9.93 13.97 13.46
C ASP A 25 9.81 13.21 12.13
N ASN A 26 8.70 13.34 11.39
CA ASN A 26 8.40 12.61 10.15
C ASN A 26 8.64 11.09 10.28
N ARG A 27 8.28 10.53 11.43
CA ARG A 27 8.56 9.12 11.73
C ARG A 27 7.42 8.23 11.28
N ILE A 28 7.80 7.04 10.82
CA ILE A 28 6.85 5.95 10.63
C ILE A 28 6.33 5.53 12.01
N ASP A 29 5.02 5.48 12.18
CA ASP A 29 4.37 5.02 13.41
C ASP A 29 4.50 3.49 13.54
N ILE A 30 5.53 3.09 14.28
CA ILE A 30 5.84 1.67 14.52
C ILE A 30 4.75 0.99 15.34
N GLN A 31 4.13 1.71 16.29
CA GLN A 31 3.08 1.13 17.14
C GLN A 31 1.84 0.80 16.32
N TYR A 32 1.42 1.72 15.43
CA TYR A 32 0.33 1.44 14.49
C TYR A 32 0.64 0.21 13.62
N LEU A 33 1.84 0.12 13.05
CA LEU A 33 2.21 -1.00 12.19
C LEU A 33 2.18 -2.33 12.94
N HIS A 34 2.69 -2.36 14.18
CA HIS A 34 2.63 -3.52 15.05
C HIS A 34 1.19 -3.95 15.35
N ASP A 35 0.33 -3.00 15.72
CA ASP A 35 -1.07 -3.30 16.07
C ASP A 35 -1.88 -3.73 14.85
N PHE A 36 -1.61 -3.13 13.70
CA PHE A 36 -2.19 -3.51 12.42
C PHE A 36 -1.79 -4.93 12.02
N GLU A 37 -0.50 -5.28 12.19
CA GLU A 37 0.02 -6.63 11.95
C GLU A 37 -0.71 -7.67 12.79
N ALA A 38 -0.78 -7.44 14.11
CA ALA A 38 -1.43 -8.33 15.05
C ALA A 38 -2.93 -8.48 14.75
N PHE A 39 -3.59 -7.38 14.39
CA PHE A 39 -4.99 -7.39 13.98
C PHE A 39 -5.19 -8.27 12.73
N ILE A 40 -4.41 -8.06 11.67
CA ILE A 40 -4.53 -8.82 10.43
C ILE A 40 -4.29 -10.31 10.68
N ARG A 41 -3.24 -10.68 11.44
CA ARG A 41 -2.99 -12.09 11.79
C ARG A 41 -4.15 -12.74 12.52
N LYS A 42 -4.77 -12.04 13.48
CA LYS A 42 -5.97 -12.52 14.18
C LYS A 42 -7.13 -12.77 13.20
N GLN A 43 -7.25 -11.98 12.14
CA GLN A 43 -8.27 -12.20 11.11
C GLN A 43 -7.92 -13.35 10.15
N ILE A 44 -6.65 -13.51 9.79
CA ILE A 44 -6.17 -14.63 8.97
C ILE A 44 -6.45 -15.97 9.68
N ALA A 45 -6.26 -16.04 11.00
CA ALA A 45 -6.61 -17.23 11.80
C ALA A 45 -8.09 -17.61 11.67
N LYS A 46 -8.97 -16.63 11.40
CA LYS A 46 -10.40 -16.83 11.11
C LYS A 46 -10.70 -17.13 9.63
N LYS A 47 -9.69 -17.53 8.85
CA LYS A 47 -9.77 -17.85 7.41
C LYS A 47 -10.29 -16.68 6.55
N ARG A 48 -9.95 -15.44 6.94
CA ARG A 48 -10.23 -14.22 6.17
C ARG A 48 -9.04 -13.85 5.29
N ARG A 49 -9.31 -13.17 4.17
CA ARG A 49 -8.32 -12.70 3.22
C ARG A 49 -8.37 -11.19 3.07
N PHE A 50 -7.22 -10.56 2.86
CA PHE A 50 -7.08 -9.11 2.80
C PHE A 50 -6.34 -8.65 1.55
N PHE A 51 -6.92 -7.66 0.88
CA PHE A 51 -6.24 -6.80 -0.08
C PHE A 51 -5.95 -5.47 0.62
N ILE A 52 -4.68 -5.17 0.87
CA ILE A 52 -4.24 -3.97 1.57
C ILE A 52 -3.76 -2.98 0.52
N VAL A 53 -4.43 -1.84 0.39
CA VAL A 53 -4.06 -0.75 -0.53
C VAL A 53 -3.39 0.35 0.30
N ALA A 54 -2.09 0.55 0.12
CA ALA A 54 -1.32 1.52 0.90
C ALA A 54 -1.29 2.90 0.23
N GLY A 55 -1.75 3.94 0.92
CA GLY A 55 -1.69 5.33 0.45
C GLY A 55 -0.29 5.94 0.53
N GLY A 56 -0.07 7.04 -0.19
CA GLY A 56 1.26 7.67 -0.32
C GLY A 56 1.73 8.52 0.87
N GLY A 57 0.79 8.99 1.71
CA GLY A 57 1.12 9.64 2.98
C GLY A 57 1.97 10.91 2.85
N TYR A 58 2.77 11.17 3.88
CA TYR A 58 3.66 12.34 3.90
C TYR A 58 4.71 12.29 2.78
N THR A 59 5.33 11.13 2.56
CA THR A 59 6.32 10.90 1.49
C THR A 59 5.84 11.38 0.12
N ALA A 60 4.60 11.06 -0.25
CA ALA A 60 4.02 11.54 -1.51
C ALA A 60 4.00 13.07 -1.61
N ARG A 61 3.54 13.75 -0.55
CA ARG A 61 3.46 15.22 -0.52
C ARG A 61 4.86 15.83 -0.53
N GLN A 62 5.75 15.32 0.31
CA GLN A 62 7.13 15.80 0.42
C GLN A 62 7.86 15.74 -0.94
N TYR A 63 7.78 14.61 -1.64
CA TYR A 63 8.46 14.44 -2.93
C TYR A 63 7.82 15.29 -4.02
N ARG A 64 6.49 15.32 -4.10
CA ARG A 64 5.76 16.17 -5.05
C ARG A 64 6.11 17.65 -4.87
N ASP A 65 6.11 18.12 -3.63
CA ASP A 65 6.32 19.54 -3.32
C ASP A 65 7.79 19.94 -3.48
N ALA A 66 8.73 19.02 -3.20
CA ALA A 66 10.13 19.20 -3.53
C ALA A 66 10.37 19.32 -5.04
N ALA A 67 9.72 18.47 -5.86
CA ALA A 67 9.81 18.57 -7.31
C ALA A 67 9.27 19.91 -7.84
N LYS A 68 8.14 20.39 -7.32
CA LYS A 68 7.58 21.71 -7.67
C LYS A 68 8.54 22.86 -7.35
N GLN A 69 9.25 22.78 -6.23
CA GLN A 69 10.19 23.83 -5.81
C GLN A 69 11.51 23.77 -6.59
N ALA A 70 11.99 22.56 -6.92
CA ALA A 70 13.26 22.36 -7.59
C ALA A 70 13.17 22.57 -9.11
N ALA A 71 12.03 22.26 -9.72
CA ALA A 71 11.81 22.51 -11.13
C ALA A 71 11.62 24.01 -11.35
N GLY A 72 12.62 24.69 -11.92
CA GLY A 72 12.52 26.09 -12.35
C GLY A 72 11.52 26.34 -13.50
N ARG A 73 10.51 25.47 -13.65
CA ARG A 73 9.45 25.48 -14.65
C ARG A 73 8.20 24.82 -14.08
N ASN A 74 7.07 25.02 -14.75
CA ASN A 74 5.86 24.29 -14.43
C ASN A 74 6.01 22.79 -14.73
N LEU A 75 5.54 21.97 -13.79
CA LEU A 75 5.41 20.52 -13.92
C LEU A 75 3.95 20.18 -14.25
N THR A 76 3.76 19.09 -15.00
CA THR A 76 2.41 18.58 -15.26
C THR A 76 1.87 17.84 -14.04
N ASP A 77 0.54 17.77 -13.90
CA ASP A 77 -0.07 16.95 -12.84
C ASP A 77 0.32 15.48 -12.99
N GLU A 78 0.52 15.00 -14.22
CA GLU A 78 0.98 13.64 -14.49
C GLU A 78 2.38 13.37 -13.90
N ASP A 79 3.33 14.28 -14.11
CA ASP A 79 4.69 14.17 -13.53
C ASP A 79 4.64 14.08 -12.00
N LEU A 80 3.76 14.86 -11.39
CA LEU A 80 3.59 14.96 -9.95
C LEU A 80 2.89 13.73 -9.37
N ASP A 81 1.91 13.18 -10.09
CA ASP A 81 1.20 11.97 -9.70
C ASP A 81 2.12 10.75 -9.67
N TRP A 82 3.09 10.66 -10.58
CA TRP A 82 4.08 9.58 -10.54
C TRP A 82 4.86 9.55 -9.23
N LEU A 83 5.24 10.70 -8.67
CA LEU A 83 5.89 10.76 -7.35
C LEU A 83 4.98 10.24 -6.24
N GLY A 84 3.70 10.61 -6.27
CA GLY A 84 2.70 10.09 -5.34
C GLY A 84 2.53 8.57 -5.47
N ILE A 85 2.44 8.06 -6.69
CA ILE A 85 2.33 6.64 -6.99
C ILE A 85 3.57 5.88 -6.49
N HIS A 86 4.78 6.39 -6.70
CA HIS A 86 5.98 5.74 -6.19
C HIS A 86 6.02 5.70 -4.66
N ALA A 87 5.57 6.75 -3.98
CA ALA A 87 5.42 6.74 -2.52
C ALA A 87 4.41 5.68 -2.05
N THR A 88 3.26 5.52 -2.73
CA THR A 88 2.30 4.45 -2.40
C THR A 88 2.92 3.06 -2.55
N ARG A 89 3.76 2.85 -3.57
CA ARG A 89 4.43 1.58 -3.84
C ARG A 89 5.52 1.28 -2.80
N LEU A 90 6.26 2.30 -2.36
CA LEU A 90 7.20 2.18 -1.25
C LEU A 90 6.47 1.74 0.04
N ASN A 91 5.36 2.42 0.36
CA ASN A 91 4.54 2.08 1.53
C ASN A 91 3.90 0.68 1.40
N ALA A 92 3.45 0.29 0.22
CA ALA A 92 2.99 -1.06 -0.05
C ALA A 92 4.10 -2.11 0.17
N HIS A 93 5.35 -1.76 -0.16
CA HIS A 93 6.48 -2.65 0.08
C HIS A 93 6.78 -2.84 1.57
N LEU A 94 6.61 -1.78 2.37
CA LEU A 94 6.71 -1.86 3.82
C LEU A 94 5.71 -2.91 4.37
N PHE A 95 4.42 -2.79 4.04
CA PHE A 95 3.42 -3.78 4.46
C PHE A 95 3.71 -5.19 3.95
N ARG A 96 4.09 -5.34 2.68
CA ARG A 96 4.46 -6.65 2.12
C ARG A 96 5.64 -7.26 2.87
N THR A 97 6.58 -6.44 3.33
CA THR A 97 7.75 -6.89 4.09
C THR A 97 7.35 -7.36 5.49
N ILE A 98 6.48 -6.61 6.17
CA ILE A 98 5.91 -6.98 7.48
C ILE A 98 5.18 -8.34 7.39
N PHE A 99 4.40 -8.56 6.32
CA PHE A 99 3.62 -9.78 6.12
C PHE A 99 4.32 -10.82 5.24
N ARG A 100 5.65 -10.79 5.08
CA ARG A 100 6.38 -11.59 4.07
C ARG A 100 6.06 -13.10 4.11
N ASP A 101 5.79 -13.65 5.28
CA ASP A 101 5.49 -15.06 5.51
C ASP A 101 4.10 -15.49 5.00
N VAL A 102 3.17 -14.54 4.87
CA VAL A 102 1.77 -14.80 4.50
C VAL A 102 1.29 -14.00 3.29
N ALA A 103 2.07 -13.02 2.81
CA ALA A 103 1.70 -12.16 1.71
C ALA A 103 2.08 -12.73 0.35
N TYR A 104 1.29 -12.39 -0.66
CA TYR A 104 1.66 -12.57 -2.06
C TYR A 104 3.02 -11.90 -2.32
N PRO A 105 3.98 -12.57 -2.99
CA PRO A 105 5.35 -12.08 -3.07
C PRO A 105 5.52 -10.73 -3.78
N TRP A 106 4.56 -10.32 -4.61
CA TRP A 106 4.64 -9.09 -5.41
C TRP A 106 3.62 -8.06 -4.96
N ILE A 107 3.99 -6.78 -5.05
CA ILE A 107 3.01 -5.69 -4.89
C ILE A 107 2.23 -5.55 -6.20
N LEU A 108 0.91 -5.53 -6.10
CA LEU A 108 0.05 -5.26 -7.24
C LEU A 108 0.05 -3.75 -7.54
N LYS A 109 0.39 -3.40 -8.79
CA LYS A 109 0.40 -2.02 -9.29
C LYS A 109 -0.63 -1.79 -10.40
N HIS A 110 -1.41 -2.81 -10.72
CA HIS A 110 -2.41 -2.86 -11.79
C HIS A 110 -3.37 -4.02 -11.49
N PHE A 111 -4.65 -3.88 -11.83
CA PHE A 111 -5.63 -4.95 -11.62
C PHE A 111 -5.32 -6.20 -12.45
N ASP A 112 -4.84 -6.03 -13.69
CA ASP A 112 -4.37 -7.13 -14.56
C ASP A 112 -3.14 -7.89 -14.02
N MET A 113 -2.43 -7.36 -13.02
CA MET A 113 -1.32 -8.08 -12.38
C MET A 113 -1.79 -9.08 -11.31
N VAL A 114 -3.10 -9.15 -11.02
CA VAL A 114 -3.67 -10.21 -10.18
C VAL A 114 -3.55 -11.53 -10.94
N ASP A 115 -2.45 -12.24 -10.74
CA ASP A 115 -2.32 -13.58 -11.28
C ASP A 115 -3.28 -14.54 -10.55
N LYS A 116 -3.52 -15.71 -11.16
CA LYS A 116 -4.37 -16.75 -10.55
C LYS A 116 -3.80 -17.25 -9.21
N ASN A 117 -2.53 -17.00 -8.90
CA ASN A 117 -1.88 -17.47 -7.68
C ASN A 117 -2.10 -16.53 -6.49
N ALA A 118 -2.34 -15.24 -6.72
CA ALA A 118 -2.65 -14.27 -5.67
C ALA A 118 -3.83 -14.72 -4.80
N VAL A 119 -4.77 -15.50 -5.38
CA VAL A 119 -5.92 -16.09 -4.68
C VAL A 119 -5.54 -17.02 -3.52
N ASN A 120 -4.34 -17.60 -3.59
CA ASN A 120 -3.84 -18.58 -2.61
C ASN A 120 -3.20 -17.92 -1.39
N TYR A 121 -3.04 -16.60 -1.39
CA TYR A 121 -2.41 -15.86 -0.29
C TYR A 121 -3.45 -15.15 0.56
N PRO A 122 -3.36 -15.24 1.91
CA PRO A 122 -4.27 -14.54 2.81
C PRO A 122 -4.06 -13.02 2.79
N VAL A 123 -2.89 -12.53 2.37
CA VAL A 123 -2.60 -11.10 2.23
C VAL A 123 -2.11 -10.81 0.81
N VAL A 124 -2.68 -9.79 0.19
CA VAL A 124 -2.21 -9.21 -1.07
C VAL A 124 -2.06 -7.71 -0.85
N VAL A 125 -0.91 -7.14 -1.21
CA VAL A 125 -0.65 -5.71 -1.01
C VAL A 125 -0.61 -4.99 -2.35
N CYS A 126 -1.26 -3.84 -2.41
CA CYS A 126 -1.46 -3.03 -3.60
C CYS A 126 -0.89 -1.62 -3.39
N GLY A 127 -0.35 -1.05 -4.45
CA GLY A 127 0.01 0.37 -4.52
C GLY A 127 -0.70 1.07 -5.69
N GLY A 128 -0.36 2.34 -5.89
CA GLY A 128 -0.93 3.18 -6.94
C GLY A 128 -0.69 2.66 -8.35
N TRP A 129 -1.68 2.89 -9.20
CA TRP A 129 -1.72 2.41 -10.58
C TRP A 129 -1.18 3.44 -11.57
N LYS A 130 -1.97 4.45 -11.91
CA LYS A 130 -1.67 5.44 -12.95
C LYS A 130 -2.09 6.86 -12.53
N PRO A 131 -1.50 7.90 -13.14
CA PRO A 131 -1.87 9.29 -12.91
C PRO A 131 -3.35 9.61 -13.16
N GLY A 132 -3.83 10.67 -12.49
CA GLY A 132 -5.22 11.13 -12.51
C GLY A 132 -6.16 10.38 -11.55
N TRP A 133 -5.61 9.52 -10.69
CA TRP A 133 -6.38 8.71 -9.75
C TRP A 133 -5.79 8.84 -8.35
N SER A 134 -6.65 8.97 -7.35
CA SER A 134 -6.23 8.70 -5.97
C SER A 134 -5.94 7.19 -5.81
N THR A 135 -5.38 6.76 -4.68
CA THR A 135 -5.11 5.33 -4.39
C THR A 135 -6.38 4.43 -4.35
N ILE A 136 -7.53 4.93 -4.80
CA ILE A 136 -8.87 4.31 -4.82
C ILE A 136 -9.33 4.16 -6.27
#